data_AF-A0A2T6FTJ1-F1
#
_entry.id   AF-A0A2T6FTJ1-F1
#
_cell.length_a   1.000
_cell.length_b   1.000
_cell.length_c   1.000
_cell.angle_alpha   90.00
_cell.angle_beta   90.00
_cell.angle_gamma   90.00
#
_symmetry.space_group_name_H-M   'P 1'
#
loop_
_entity.id
_entity.type
_entity.pdbx_description
1 polymer ?
#
loop_
_entity_poly.entity_id
_entity_poly.type
_entity_poly.pdbx_seq_one_letter_code
_entity_poly.pdbx_strand_id
1 'polypeptide(L)'
;MIPCPQDRTVNITYLEAPLERVWWSVATASGSSSYLTYYARTTGAEDEPKIGDRYTLNYGDINNESVVIRCEPPHHIAFADTYDSMDPDGRTVRYRVSTAYTLEQQGPFVKLTLEVTGFEPTTHGQWFRECLEMGWRRSLMNLKSVLELGLDLRIEMFSYPRLGVANCTVNEEQSPVVCVPVREGNYLLQVFPNSPVDRAGMQAGDVIVEIGGMPTPDYPAFVRAISSFYGKTAEPVVAYVRDGVCCETTVRLSLDETFTGLIDIEETPLEEVRKKRELLARQRSGSGSLWKTDEAVRSESMPDSK
;
A
#
# COMPACT_ATOMS: atom_id res chain seq x y z
N MET A 1 16.81 -4.38 5.97
CA MET A 1 15.55 -3.81 6.50
C MET A 1 15.77 -3.56 7.98
N ILE A 2 15.32 -2.42 8.51
CA ILE A 2 15.39 -2.17 9.96
C ILE A 2 14.39 -3.13 10.60
N PRO A 3 14.82 -4.08 11.46
CA PRO A 3 13.87 -4.94 12.16
C PRO A 3 13.06 -4.06 13.11
N CYS A 4 11.79 -3.84 12.79
CA CYS A 4 10.87 -3.12 13.65
C CYS A 4 9.92 -4.09 14.34
N PRO A 5 9.49 -3.79 15.59
CA PRO A 5 8.38 -4.49 16.17
C PRO A 5 7.13 -4.31 15.29
N GLN A 6 6.22 -5.27 15.37
CA GLN A 6 5.01 -5.31 14.53
C GLN A 6 4.05 -4.12 14.78
N ASP A 7 4.30 -3.28 15.79
CA ASP A 7 3.50 -2.11 16.12
C ASP A 7 3.83 -0.86 15.29
N ARG A 8 4.93 -0.88 14.53
CA ARG A 8 5.45 0.30 13.83
C ARG A 8 6.21 -0.01 12.54
N THR A 9 6.49 1.04 11.78
CA THR A 9 7.44 1.03 10.66
C THR A 9 8.44 2.16 10.82
N VAL A 10 9.67 1.96 10.35
CA VAL A 10 10.71 3.00 10.36
C VAL A 10 11.44 3.01 9.02
N ASN A 11 11.43 4.17 8.37
CA ASN A 11 12.28 4.46 7.22
C ASN A 11 13.32 5.51 7.59
N ILE A 12 14.58 5.31 7.17
CA ILE A 12 15.67 6.26 7.39
C ILE A 12 16.31 6.59 6.04
N THR A 13 16.54 7.89 5.79
CA THR A 13 17.29 8.37 4.63
C THR A 13 18.25 9.49 5.05
N TYR A 14 19.31 9.68 4.26
CA TYR A 14 20.28 10.76 4.42
C TYR A 14 20.21 11.66 3.18
N LEU A 15 19.99 12.95 3.43
CA LEU A 15 19.70 13.96 2.40
C LEU A 15 20.82 15.00 2.37
N GLU A 16 21.48 15.17 1.24
CA GLU A 16 22.46 16.22 0.98
C GLU A 16 21.74 17.52 0.64
N ALA A 17 21.07 18.10 1.65
CA ALA A 17 20.31 19.32 1.53
C ALA A 17 20.30 20.10 2.86
N PRO A 18 20.08 21.43 2.84
CA PRO A 18 19.94 22.21 4.07
C PRO A 18 18.81 21.70 4.97
N LEU A 19 19.02 21.66 6.29
CA LEU A 19 18.01 21.23 7.28
C LEU A 19 16.66 21.92 7.11
N GLU A 20 16.66 23.23 6.91
CA GLU A 20 15.44 24.02 6.69
C GLU A 20 14.67 23.58 5.43
N ARG A 21 15.37 23.13 4.39
CA ARG A 21 14.72 22.66 3.17
C ARG A 21 14.09 21.29 3.37
N VAL A 22 14.78 20.39 4.08
CA VAL A 22 14.24 19.08 4.45
C VAL A 22 13.03 19.25 5.37
N TRP A 23 13.14 20.13 6.37
CA TRP A 23 12.03 20.50 7.26
C TRP A 23 10.83 21.00 6.48
N TRP A 24 11.03 22.00 5.63
CA TRP A 24 9.96 22.54 4.79
C TRP A 24 9.26 21.44 3.98
N SER A 25 10.02 20.54 3.35
CA SER A 25 9.46 19.46 2.53
C SER A 25 8.54 18.52 3.31
N VAL A 26 8.87 18.17 4.56
CA VAL A 26 8.07 17.19 5.34
C VAL A 26 7.05 17.82 6.28
N ALA A 27 7.23 19.09 6.63
CA ALA A 27 6.45 19.73 7.67
C ALA A 27 5.31 20.60 7.13
N THR A 28 5.35 21.04 5.87
CA THR A 28 4.35 21.94 5.28
C THR A 28 3.51 21.25 4.21
N ALA A 29 2.32 21.79 3.93
CA ALA A 29 1.46 21.32 2.85
C ALA A 29 2.14 21.50 1.47
N SER A 30 2.61 22.72 1.19
CA SER A 30 3.38 23.03 -0.03
C SER A 30 4.63 22.14 -0.18
N GLY A 31 5.33 21.88 0.93
CA GLY A 31 6.47 20.96 0.97
C GLY A 31 6.09 19.54 0.61
N SER A 32 4.99 19.03 1.16
CA SER A 32 4.48 17.69 0.84
C SER A 32 4.17 17.55 -0.65
N SER A 33 3.63 18.60 -1.28
CA SER A 33 3.36 18.60 -2.73
C SER A 33 4.62 18.57 -3.59
N SER A 34 5.77 18.97 -3.06
CA SER A 34 7.03 18.98 -3.81
C SER A 34 7.61 17.59 -4.10
N TYR A 35 7.17 16.54 -3.39
CA TYR A 35 7.75 15.21 -3.54
C TYR A 35 6.78 14.04 -3.29
N LEU A 36 5.64 14.27 -2.64
CA LEU A 36 4.79 13.22 -2.10
C LEU A 36 3.37 13.26 -2.66
N THR A 37 2.71 14.41 -2.65
CA THR A 37 1.27 14.54 -2.94
C THR A 37 0.99 15.24 -4.25
N TYR A 38 -0.06 14.88 -4.98
CA TYR A 38 -0.52 15.64 -6.15
C TYR A 38 -0.94 17.05 -5.74
N TYR A 39 -1.69 17.15 -4.64
CA TYR A 39 -1.91 18.41 -3.96
C TYR A 39 -1.99 18.22 -2.44
N ALA A 40 -1.72 19.30 -1.74
CA ALA A 40 -1.91 19.44 -0.31
C ALA A 40 -2.57 20.78 -0.02
N ARG A 41 -3.41 20.84 1.01
CA ARG A 41 -3.98 22.08 1.54
C ARG A 41 -3.88 22.07 3.06
N THR A 42 -3.77 23.24 3.66
CA THR A 42 -3.74 23.40 5.11
C THR A 42 -4.81 24.39 5.59
N THR A 43 -5.33 24.18 6.80
CA THR A 43 -6.15 25.18 7.49
C THR A 43 -5.31 26.25 8.21
N GLY A 44 -4.02 25.99 8.41
CA GLY A 44 -3.06 26.86 9.07
C GLY A 44 -2.33 27.80 8.10
N ALA A 45 -1.24 28.41 8.58
CA ALA A 45 -0.34 29.20 7.73
C ALA A 45 0.59 28.26 6.94
N GLU A 46 0.79 28.54 5.64
CA GLU A 46 1.48 27.66 4.68
C GLU A 46 2.86 27.19 5.15
N ASP A 47 3.68 28.11 5.67
CA ASP A 47 5.09 27.87 6.03
C ASP A 47 5.34 27.82 7.55
N GLU A 48 4.28 27.88 8.36
CA GLU A 48 4.37 27.88 9.84
C GLU A 48 3.45 26.81 10.45
N PRO A 49 3.79 25.51 10.30
CA PRO A 49 2.99 24.42 10.87
C PRO A 49 2.82 24.57 12.39
N LYS A 50 1.59 24.47 12.87
CA LYS A 50 1.26 24.53 14.30
C LYS A 50 0.43 23.32 14.71
N ILE A 51 0.56 22.92 15.97
CA ILE A 51 -0.27 21.86 16.54
C ILE A 51 -1.75 22.24 16.37
N GLY A 52 -2.53 21.30 15.83
CA GLY A 52 -3.94 21.49 15.52
C GLY A 52 -4.24 21.86 14.07
N ASP A 53 -3.23 22.27 13.29
CA ASP A 53 -3.40 22.48 11.85
C ASP A 53 -3.82 21.18 11.15
N ARG A 54 -4.74 21.29 10.19
CA ARG A 54 -5.29 20.17 9.43
C ARG A 54 -4.83 20.23 7.99
N TYR A 55 -4.25 19.15 7.51
CA TYR A 55 -3.75 19.00 6.16
C TYR A 55 -4.65 18.02 5.40
N THR A 56 -5.15 18.45 4.25
CA THR A 56 -5.81 17.57 3.27
C THR A 56 -4.78 17.22 2.21
N LEU A 57 -4.43 15.94 2.11
CA LEU A 57 -3.37 15.42 1.25
C LEU A 57 -3.94 14.41 0.26
N ASN A 58 -3.59 14.52 -1.03
CA ASN A 58 -4.01 13.57 -2.06
C ASN A 58 -2.82 12.87 -2.73
N TYR A 59 -2.95 11.55 -2.91
CA TYR A 59 -1.94 10.68 -3.50
C TYR A 59 -2.46 9.90 -4.72
N GLY A 60 -3.45 10.45 -5.43
CA GLY A 60 -4.18 9.76 -6.49
C GLY A 60 -5.55 9.35 -5.97
N ASP A 61 -5.82 8.04 -5.90
CA ASP A 61 -7.09 7.51 -5.37
C ASP A 61 -7.17 7.43 -3.84
N ILE A 62 -6.15 7.93 -3.14
CA ILE A 62 -6.06 7.99 -1.68
C ILE A 62 -6.13 9.44 -1.23
N ASN A 63 -7.02 9.72 -0.28
CA ASN A 63 -7.05 10.97 0.48
C ASN A 63 -6.58 10.72 1.91
N ASN A 64 -5.81 11.64 2.47
CA ASN A 64 -5.44 11.64 3.89
C ASN A 64 -5.83 12.99 4.51
N GLU A 65 -6.63 12.91 5.57
CA GLU A 65 -6.86 14.02 6.49
C GLU A 65 -5.91 13.88 7.68
N SER A 66 -4.96 14.79 7.77
CA SER A 66 -3.84 14.72 8.70
C SER A 66 -3.85 15.89 9.67
N VAL A 67 -3.69 15.64 10.97
CA VAL A 67 -3.68 16.69 11.99
C VAL A 67 -2.30 16.78 12.63
N VAL A 68 -1.69 17.97 12.66
CA VAL A 68 -0.42 18.18 13.36
C VAL A 68 -0.63 17.98 14.86
N ILE A 69 0.02 16.97 15.44
CA ILE A 69 -0.08 16.63 16.88
C ILE A 69 1.20 16.95 17.66
N ARG A 70 2.31 17.19 16.95
CA ARG A 70 3.58 17.67 17.51
C ARG A 70 4.28 18.53 16.47
N CYS A 71 4.86 19.66 16.87
CA CYS A 71 5.66 20.51 15.99
C CYS A 71 6.77 21.21 16.80
N GLU A 72 8.02 20.84 16.51
CA GLU A 72 9.24 21.38 17.12
C GLU A 72 10.25 21.68 15.99
N PRO A 73 10.07 22.80 15.27
CA PRO A 73 10.92 23.14 14.15
C PRO A 73 12.40 23.33 14.53
N PRO A 74 13.37 22.98 13.65
CA PRO A 74 13.22 22.20 12.43
C PRO A 74 13.45 20.68 12.66
N HIS A 75 13.20 20.14 13.85
CA HIS A 75 13.69 18.81 14.26
C HIS A 75 12.62 17.74 14.33
N HIS A 76 11.42 18.04 14.85
CA HIS A 76 10.38 17.03 15.02
C HIS A 76 9.01 17.55 14.58
N ILE A 77 8.30 16.75 13.80
CA ILE A 77 6.88 16.97 13.51
C ILE A 77 6.15 15.63 13.48
N ALA A 78 4.93 15.59 14.00
CA ALA A 78 4.11 14.38 13.95
C ALA A 78 2.67 14.71 13.62
N PHE A 79 2.02 13.74 12.98
CA PHE A 79 0.73 13.84 12.37
C PHE A 79 -0.17 12.68 12.83
N ALA A 80 -1.41 12.97 13.18
CA ALA A 80 -2.47 11.97 13.28
C ALA A 80 -3.19 11.88 11.94
N ASP A 81 -2.94 10.79 11.21
CA ASP A 81 -3.42 10.59 9.84
C ASP A 81 -4.72 9.79 9.81
N THR A 82 -5.58 10.13 8.85
CA THR A 82 -6.78 9.36 8.50
C THR A 82 -6.79 9.16 6.99
N TYR A 83 -6.34 7.98 6.54
CA TYR A 83 -6.33 7.60 5.14
C TYR A 83 -7.68 7.00 4.75
N ASP A 84 -8.30 7.54 3.71
CA ASP A 84 -9.43 6.94 3.01
C ASP A 84 -8.92 6.36 1.69
N SER A 85 -8.83 5.03 1.62
CA SER A 85 -8.40 4.29 0.43
C SER A 85 -9.59 3.61 -0.21
N MET A 86 -9.68 3.67 -1.54
CA MET A 86 -10.74 3.02 -2.31
C MET A 86 -10.24 1.73 -2.93
N ASP A 87 -10.83 0.61 -2.53
CA ASP A 87 -10.55 -0.68 -3.14
C ASP A 87 -10.99 -0.70 -4.62
N PRO A 88 -10.42 -1.58 -5.46
CA PRO A 88 -10.82 -1.75 -6.86
C PRO A 88 -12.31 -2.04 -7.09
N ASP A 89 -13.04 -2.52 -6.08
CA ASP A 89 -14.49 -2.76 -6.11
C ASP A 89 -15.33 -1.53 -5.70
N GLY A 90 -14.69 -0.42 -5.35
CA GLY A 90 -15.31 0.85 -4.96
C GLY A 90 -15.58 1.00 -3.46
N ARG A 91 -15.24 0.03 -2.61
CA ARG A 91 -15.38 0.16 -1.16
C ARG A 91 -14.29 1.08 -0.61
N THR A 92 -14.67 2.02 0.26
CA THR A 92 -13.71 2.88 0.96
C THR A 92 -13.40 2.29 2.33
N VAL A 93 -12.11 2.03 2.58
CA VAL A 93 -11.61 1.60 3.90
C VAL A 93 -10.84 2.75 4.52
N ARG A 94 -11.11 3.01 5.80
CA ARG A 94 -10.49 4.08 6.57
C ARG A 94 -9.44 3.54 7.51
N TYR A 95 -8.22 4.04 7.39
CA TYR A 95 -7.08 3.69 8.24
C TYR A 95 -6.67 4.88 9.09
N ARG A 96 -6.31 4.64 10.35
CA ARG A 96 -5.83 5.66 11.28
C ARG A 96 -4.46 5.27 11.80
N VAL A 97 -3.48 6.13 11.61
CA VAL A 97 -2.09 5.93 12.06
C VAL A 97 -1.50 7.26 12.53
N SER A 98 -0.34 7.20 13.16
CA SER A 98 0.45 8.40 13.48
C SER A 98 1.77 8.35 12.73
N THR A 99 2.08 9.39 11.95
CA THR A 99 3.35 9.53 11.23
C THR A 99 4.21 10.58 11.93
N ALA A 100 5.48 10.27 12.20
CA ALA A 100 6.42 11.17 12.85
C ALA A 100 7.72 11.29 12.05
N TYR A 101 8.19 12.52 11.85
CA TYR A 101 9.48 12.85 11.25
C TYR A 101 10.42 13.35 12.33
N THR A 102 11.67 12.87 12.29
CA THR A 102 12.79 13.36 13.10
C THR A 102 13.97 13.69 12.20
N LEU A 103 14.46 14.92 12.29
CA LEU A 103 15.56 15.44 11.49
C LEU A 103 16.78 15.72 12.37
N GLU A 104 17.95 15.23 11.94
CA GLU A 104 19.21 15.42 12.64
C GLU A 104 20.29 15.86 11.64
N GLN A 105 20.94 17.00 11.86
CA GLN A 105 22.09 17.43 11.05
C GLN A 105 23.28 16.49 11.30
N GLN A 106 23.88 15.97 10.22
CA GLN A 106 24.98 15.01 10.21
C GLN A 106 26.02 15.41 9.15
N GLY A 107 26.90 16.36 9.51
CA GLY A 107 27.86 16.92 8.55
C GLY A 107 27.14 17.62 7.40
N PRO A 108 27.42 17.31 6.12
CA PRO A 108 26.70 17.89 4.98
C PRO A 108 25.32 17.26 4.75
N PHE A 109 24.97 16.19 5.47
CA PHE A 109 23.71 15.49 5.31
C PHE A 109 22.74 15.82 6.44
N VAL A 110 21.44 15.69 6.16
CA VAL A 110 20.38 15.61 7.16
C VAL A 110 19.93 14.16 7.22
N LYS A 111 20.00 13.54 8.39
CA LYS A 111 19.36 12.25 8.66
C LYS A 111 17.89 12.50 8.93
N LEU A 112 17.03 11.93 8.10
CA LEU A 112 15.58 11.92 8.29
C LEU A 112 15.17 10.52 8.73
N THR A 113 14.50 10.44 9.88
CA THR A 113 13.83 9.24 10.38
C THR A 113 12.32 9.45 10.33
N LEU A 114 11.62 8.59 9.59
CA LEU A 114 10.16 8.55 9.49
C LEU A 114 9.67 7.31 10.22
N GLU A 115 8.90 7.49 11.29
CA GLU A 115 8.22 6.42 12.03
C GLU A 115 6.71 6.50 11.80
N VAL A 116 6.07 5.36 11.56
CA VAL A 116 4.60 5.25 11.57
C VAL A 116 4.18 4.26 12.64
N THR A 117 3.15 4.59 13.43
CA THR A 117 2.58 3.73 14.47
C THR A 117 1.05 3.69 14.39
N GLY A 118 0.43 2.80 15.18
CA GLY A 118 -1.04 2.72 15.30
C GLY A 118 -1.68 1.68 14.39
N PHE A 119 -0.89 0.75 13.83
CA PHE A 119 -1.39 -0.35 13.04
C PHE A 119 -2.23 -1.31 13.90
N GLU A 120 -3.32 -1.82 13.33
CA GLU A 120 -4.12 -2.85 13.99
C GLU A 120 -3.32 -4.15 14.11
N PRO A 121 -3.42 -4.89 15.23
CA PRO A 121 -2.74 -6.16 15.41
C PRO A 121 -3.49 -7.30 14.72
N THR A 122 -3.82 -7.12 13.45
CA THR A 122 -4.54 -8.08 12.60
C THR A 122 -3.72 -8.36 11.34
N THR A 123 -4.02 -9.45 10.64
CA THR A 123 -3.37 -9.75 9.36
C THR A 123 -3.61 -8.66 8.31
N HIS A 124 -4.80 -8.06 8.30
CA HIS A 124 -5.08 -6.88 7.47
C HIS A 124 -4.24 -5.66 7.92
N GLY A 125 -4.10 -5.44 9.22
CA GLY A 125 -3.23 -4.40 9.78
C GLY A 125 -1.75 -4.60 9.42
N GLN A 126 -1.28 -5.85 9.34
CA GLN A 126 0.06 -6.17 8.81
C GLN A 126 0.19 -5.83 7.33
N TRP A 127 -0.77 -6.21 6.48
CA TRP A 127 -0.74 -5.83 5.07
C TRP A 127 -0.63 -4.31 4.92
N PHE A 128 -1.47 -3.56 5.64
CA PHE A 128 -1.42 -2.11 5.61
C PHE A 128 -0.07 -1.57 6.09
N ARG A 129 0.50 -2.14 7.17
CA ARG A 129 1.83 -1.80 7.68
C ARG A 129 2.93 -2.00 6.63
N GLU A 130 2.99 -3.17 6.01
CA GLU A 130 4.02 -3.52 5.03
C GLU A 130 3.89 -2.71 3.74
N CYS A 131 2.64 -2.52 3.27
CA CYS A 131 2.31 -1.67 2.14
C CYS A 131 2.74 -0.21 2.37
N LEU A 132 2.34 0.37 3.50
CA LEU A 132 2.65 1.75 3.86
C LEU A 132 4.16 1.96 4.07
N GLU A 133 4.86 1.00 4.67
CA GLU A 133 6.31 1.04 4.82
C GLU A 133 7.03 1.12 3.47
N MET A 134 6.61 0.29 2.52
CA MET A 134 7.19 0.27 1.17
C MET A 134 6.82 1.53 0.38
N GLY A 135 5.61 2.07 0.57
CA GLY A 135 5.18 3.36 0.03
C GLY A 135 6.08 4.50 0.52
N TRP A 136 6.27 4.62 1.84
CA TRP A 136 7.17 5.61 2.43
C TRP A 136 8.61 5.46 1.98
N ARG A 137 9.11 4.23 1.84
CA ARG A 137 10.46 3.97 1.29
C ARG A 137 10.62 4.61 -0.09
N ARG A 138 9.65 4.42 -0.99
CA ARG A 138 9.65 5.03 -2.33
C ARG A 138 9.54 6.55 -2.23
N SER A 139 8.60 7.07 -1.44
CA SER A 139 8.43 8.52 -1.27
C SER A 139 9.70 9.22 -0.75
N LEU A 140 10.42 8.62 0.19
CA LEU A 140 11.68 9.18 0.69
C LEU A 140 12.83 9.06 -0.31
N MET A 141 12.83 8.05 -1.18
CA MET A 141 13.73 8.03 -2.34
C MET A 141 13.41 9.18 -3.29
N ASN A 142 12.12 9.49 -3.51
CA ASN A 142 11.74 10.62 -4.34
C ASN A 142 12.15 11.95 -3.70
N LEU A 143 11.94 12.12 -2.40
CA LEU A 143 12.40 13.30 -1.66
C LEU A 143 13.89 13.53 -1.87
N LYS A 144 14.70 12.45 -1.78
CA LYS A 144 16.14 12.51 -2.04
C LYS A 144 16.44 12.97 -3.47
N SER A 145 15.75 12.40 -4.46
CA SER A 145 15.88 12.79 -5.87
C SER A 145 15.55 14.27 -6.10
N VAL A 146 14.44 14.75 -5.54
CA VAL A 146 14.01 16.15 -5.65
C VAL A 146 15.02 17.10 -5.02
N LEU A 147 15.50 16.77 -3.81
CA LEU A 147 16.39 17.66 -3.07
C LEU A 147 17.83 17.70 -3.62
N GLU A 148 18.34 16.57 -4.12
CA GLU A 148 19.75 16.46 -4.52
C GLU A 148 19.95 16.63 -6.03
N LEU A 149 18.95 16.25 -6.83
CA LEU A 149 19.04 16.25 -8.30
C LEU A 149 18.02 17.18 -8.96
N GLY A 150 17.03 17.69 -8.22
CA GLY A 150 15.94 18.48 -8.79
C GLY A 150 14.96 17.67 -9.64
N LEU A 151 14.95 16.34 -9.50
CA LEU A 151 14.11 15.44 -10.29
C LEU A 151 12.98 14.87 -9.43
N ASP A 152 11.75 15.15 -9.82
CA ASP A 152 10.56 14.49 -9.28
C ASP A 152 10.26 13.24 -10.10
N LEU A 153 10.47 12.08 -9.49
CA LEU A 153 10.36 10.74 -10.07
C LEU A 153 9.16 9.96 -9.49
N ARG A 154 8.15 10.64 -8.95
CA ARG A 154 6.97 9.97 -8.37
C ARG A 154 6.34 8.98 -9.33
N ILE A 155 6.15 9.37 -10.59
CA ILE A 155 5.51 8.51 -11.59
C ILE A 155 6.35 7.23 -11.75
N GLU A 156 7.65 7.37 -12.01
CA GLU A 156 8.58 6.25 -12.19
C GLU A 156 8.64 5.35 -10.94
N MET A 157 8.58 5.93 -9.74
CA MET A 157 8.63 5.18 -8.50
C MET A 157 7.37 4.36 -8.23
N PHE A 158 6.20 4.76 -8.74
CA PHE A 158 4.93 4.12 -8.42
C PHE A 158 4.28 3.36 -9.61
N SER A 159 4.70 3.62 -10.86
CA SER A 159 4.19 3.01 -12.10
C SER A 159 4.66 1.58 -12.38
N TYR A 160 5.10 0.82 -11.37
CA TYR A 160 5.45 -0.59 -11.57
C TYR A 160 4.20 -1.45 -11.85
N PRO A 161 4.32 -2.59 -12.56
CA PRO A 161 3.16 -3.45 -12.83
C PRO A 161 2.56 -4.04 -11.55
N ARG A 162 1.33 -4.55 -11.62
CA ARG A 162 0.56 -5.06 -10.48
C ARG A 162 0.03 -6.46 -10.76
N LEU A 163 -0.18 -7.21 -9.68
CA LEU A 163 -0.85 -8.50 -9.67
C LEU A 163 -2.34 -8.40 -9.32
N GLY A 164 -2.78 -7.29 -8.72
CA GLY A 164 -4.16 -7.06 -8.29
C GLY A 164 -4.56 -7.93 -7.09
N VAL A 165 -3.78 -7.83 -6.01
CA VAL A 165 -3.99 -8.56 -4.75
C VAL A 165 -3.79 -7.64 -3.55
N ALA A 166 -4.43 -7.98 -2.43
CA ALA A 166 -3.97 -7.57 -1.11
C ALA A 166 -3.22 -8.76 -0.49
N ASN A 167 -1.96 -8.56 -0.12
CA ASN A 167 -1.08 -9.62 0.38
C ASN A 167 -0.19 -9.15 1.52
N CYS A 168 0.16 -10.03 2.44
CA CYS A 168 1.17 -9.76 3.47
C CYS A 168 2.20 -10.88 3.54
N THR A 169 3.34 -10.59 4.16
CA THR A 169 4.30 -11.65 4.54
C THR A 169 3.60 -12.66 5.44
N VAL A 170 3.79 -13.96 5.19
CA VAL A 170 3.24 -15.03 6.04
C VAL A 170 3.65 -14.81 7.51
N ASN A 171 2.68 -14.77 8.40
CA ASN A 171 2.86 -14.62 9.85
C ASN A 171 2.43 -15.90 10.61
N GLU A 172 2.51 -15.84 11.93
CA GLU A 172 2.18 -16.96 12.84
C GLU A 172 0.71 -17.42 12.75
N GLU A 173 -0.22 -16.54 12.36
CA GLU A 173 -1.64 -16.86 12.20
C GLU A 173 -1.88 -17.71 10.95
N GLN A 174 -1.25 -17.38 9.82
CA GLN A 174 -1.45 -18.12 8.56
C GLN A 174 -0.60 -19.37 8.47
N SER A 175 0.64 -19.33 8.98
CA SER A 175 1.64 -20.37 8.74
C SER A 175 1.15 -21.81 8.99
N PRO A 176 0.41 -22.11 10.08
CA PRO A 176 -0.09 -23.46 10.33
C PRO A 176 -1.17 -23.93 9.34
N VAL A 177 -1.92 -23.00 8.77
CA VAL A 177 -3.06 -23.29 7.89
C VAL A 177 -2.61 -23.48 6.45
N VAL A 178 -1.66 -22.66 6.00
CA VAL A 178 -1.20 -22.66 4.59
C VAL A 178 0.01 -23.56 4.34
N CYS A 179 0.55 -24.19 5.39
CA CYS A 179 1.71 -25.07 5.35
C CYS A 179 2.98 -24.39 4.77
N VAL A 180 3.12 -23.08 4.99
CA VAL A 180 4.32 -22.29 4.62
C VAL A 180 4.89 -21.66 5.89
N PRO A 181 6.20 -21.77 6.16
CA PRO A 181 6.80 -21.15 7.34
C PRO A 181 6.66 -19.63 7.37
N VAL A 182 6.72 -19.08 8.57
CA VAL A 182 6.72 -17.64 8.82
C VAL A 182 7.84 -16.97 8.01
N ARG A 183 7.52 -15.89 7.29
CA ARG A 183 8.44 -15.14 6.42
C ARG A 183 9.05 -15.95 5.26
N GLU A 184 8.34 -16.95 4.76
CA GLU A 184 8.72 -17.70 3.56
C GLU A 184 7.72 -17.55 2.41
N GLY A 185 7.01 -16.42 2.35
CA GLY A 185 6.05 -16.19 1.29
C GLY A 185 5.14 -14.99 1.51
N ASN A 186 4.28 -14.76 0.53
CA ASN A 186 3.29 -13.69 0.51
C ASN A 186 1.89 -14.29 0.47
N TYR A 187 1.22 -14.28 1.63
CA TYR A 187 -0.15 -14.74 1.80
C TYR A 187 -1.12 -13.79 1.11
N LEU A 188 -2.02 -14.33 0.28
CA LEU A 188 -3.05 -13.55 -0.40
C LEU A 188 -4.28 -13.41 0.50
N LEU A 189 -4.47 -12.22 1.08
CA LEU A 189 -5.68 -11.88 1.83
C LEU A 189 -6.88 -11.76 0.90
N GLN A 190 -6.65 -11.15 -0.27
CA GLN A 190 -7.67 -10.90 -1.26
C GLN A 190 -7.10 -10.93 -2.67
N VAL A 191 -7.85 -11.53 -3.59
CA VAL A 191 -7.60 -11.45 -5.03
C VAL A 191 -8.71 -10.60 -5.64
N PHE A 192 -8.34 -9.52 -6.33
CA PHE A 192 -9.35 -8.64 -6.93
C PHE A 192 -9.94 -9.27 -8.20
N PRO A 193 -11.27 -9.20 -8.42
CA PRO A 193 -11.89 -9.75 -9.61
C PRO A 193 -11.33 -9.15 -10.91
N ASN A 194 -11.10 -9.98 -11.90
CA ASN A 194 -10.44 -9.65 -13.17
C ASN A 194 -9.02 -9.07 -13.00
N SER A 195 -8.35 -9.34 -11.88
CA SER A 195 -6.92 -9.07 -11.75
C SER A 195 -6.08 -10.06 -12.57
N PRO A 196 -4.80 -9.76 -12.82
CA PRO A 196 -3.85 -10.73 -13.34
C PRO A 196 -3.87 -12.08 -12.62
N VAL A 197 -3.91 -12.05 -11.28
CA VAL A 197 -3.90 -13.25 -10.42
C VAL A 197 -5.23 -14.01 -10.50
N ASP A 198 -6.36 -13.31 -10.52
CA ASP A 198 -7.70 -13.91 -10.72
C ASP A 198 -7.80 -14.65 -12.07
N ARG A 199 -7.37 -13.99 -13.16
CA ARG A 199 -7.33 -14.61 -14.49
C ARG A 199 -6.40 -15.83 -14.56
N ALA A 200 -5.40 -15.90 -13.69
CA ALA A 200 -4.49 -17.02 -13.58
C ALA A 200 -5.01 -18.16 -12.69
N GLY A 201 -6.22 -18.04 -12.13
CA GLY A 201 -6.88 -19.06 -11.31
C GLY A 201 -6.40 -19.11 -9.86
N MET A 202 -5.68 -18.09 -9.41
CA MET A 202 -5.24 -17.93 -8.03
C MET A 202 -6.35 -17.31 -7.18
N GLN A 203 -6.35 -17.60 -5.88
CA GLN A 203 -7.43 -17.22 -4.96
C GLN A 203 -6.88 -16.74 -3.61
N ALA A 204 -7.75 -16.11 -2.81
CA ALA A 204 -7.42 -15.80 -1.42
C ALA A 204 -7.06 -17.10 -0.66
N GLY A 205 -6.05 -17.03 0.19
CA GLY A 205 -5.48 -18.20 0.88
C GLY A 205 -4.22 -18.78 0.21
N ASP A 206 -3.98 -18.50 -1.07
CA ASP A 206 -2.74 -18.91 -1.73
C ASP A 206 -1.53 -18.14 -1.14
N VAL A 207 -0.34 -18.75 -1.19
CA VAL A 207 0.92 -18.10 -0.78
C VAL A 207 1.89 -18.03 -1.94
N ILE A 208 2.21 -16.83 -2.40
CA ILE A 208 3.23 -16.63 -3.45
C ILE A 208 4.63 -16.73 -2.84
N VAL A 209 5.45 -17.65 -3.38
CA VAL A 209 6.80 -17.92 -2.89
C VAL A 209 7.88 -17.52 -3.90
N GLU A 210 7.53 -17.39 -5.18
CA GLU A 210 8.44 -16.97 -6.24
C GLU A 210 7.70 -16.22 -7.37
N ILE A 211 8.36 -15.23 -7.97
CA ILE A 211 7.89 -14.56 -9.19
C ILE A 211 9.06 -14.47 -10.16
N GLY A 212 8.94 -15.13 -11.31
CA GLY A 212 9.90 -15.06 -12.42
C GLY A 212 11.32 -15.48 -12.03
N GLY A 213 11.47 -16.56 -11.26
CA GLY A 213 12.78 -17.02 -10.78
C GLY A 213 13.32 -16.25 -9.56
N MET A 214 12.58 -15.26 -9.04
CA MET A 214 12.99 -14.49 -7.87
C MET A 214 12.19 -14.90 -6.64
N PRO A 215 12.86 -15.39 -5.57
CA PRO A 215 12.19 -15.70 -4.31
C PRO A 215 11.49 -14.49 -3.70
N THR A 216 10.30 -14.72 -3.15
CA THR A 216 9.48 -13.69 -2.48
C THR A 216 9.18 -14.07 -1.02
N PRO A 217 10.20 -14.15 -0.14
CA PRO A 217 10.03 -14.55 1.26
C PRO A 217 9.22 -13.52 2.07
N ASP A 218 9.22 -12.26 1.65
CA ASP A 218 8.50 -11.18 2.32
C ASP A 218 7.90 -10.16 1.32
N TYR A 219 7.07 -9.26 1.86
CA TYR A 219 6.38 -8.24 1.08
C TYR A 219 7.35 -7.34 0.27
N PRO A 220 8.47 -6.86 0.82
CA PRO A 220 9.43 -6.09 0.02
C PRO A 220 10.08 -6.90 -1.11
N ALA A 221 10.39 -8.18 -0.90
CA ALA A 221 10.89 -9.05 -1.97
C ALA A 221 9.85 -9.25 -3.08
N PHE A 222 8.59 -9.46 -2.71
CA PHE A 222 7.46 -9.52 -3.64
C PHE A 222 7.33 -8.26 -4.49
N VAL A 223 7.32 -7.08 -3.86
CA VAL A 223 7.23 -5.81 -4.59
C VAL A 223 8.44 -5.62 -5.51
N ARG A 224 9.66 -5.97 -5.09
CA ARG A 224 10.87 -5.90 -5.94
C ARG A 224 10.79 -6.84 -7.13
N ALA A 225 10.34 -8.09 -6.92
CA ALA A 225 10.21 -9.07 -7.98
C ALA A 225 9.26 -8.56 -9.07
N ILE A 226 8.08 -8.06 -8.69
CA ILE A 226 7.12 -7.46 -9.63
C ILE A 226 7.71 -6.20 -10.29
N SER A 227 8.36 -5.33 -9.53
CA SER A 227 8.97 -4.09 -10.05
C SER A 227 10.04 -4.36 -11.10
N SER A 228 10.74 -5.51 -11.02
CA SER A 228 11.76 -5.88 -12.02
C SER A 228 11.19 -6.13 -13.42
N PHE A 229 9.87 -6.26 -13.56
CA PHE A 229 9.15 -6.37 -14.83
C PHE A 229 8.68 -5.03 -15.38
N TYR A 230 9.00 -3.91 -14.72
CA TYR A 230 8.71 -2.58 -15.26
C TYR A 230 9.33 -2.40 -16.66
N GLY A 231 8.52 -1.91 -17.60
CA GLY A 231 8.90 -1.74 -19.01
C GLY A 231 9.09 -3.05 -19.79
N LYS A 232 8.80 -4.23 -19.20
CA LYS A 232 8.94 -5.54 -19.87
C LYS A 232 7.57 -6.07 -20.30
N THR A 233 7.56 -6.82 -21.40
CA THR A 233 6.37 -7.54 -21.91
C THR A 233 6.32 -8.99 -21.45
N ALA A 234 7.34 -9.46 -20.72
CA ALA A 234 7.42 -10.84 -20.24
C ALA A 234 6.31 -11.13 -19.21
N GLU A 235 5.69 -12.29 -19.34
CA GLU A 235 4.75 -12.83 -18.37
C GLU A 235 5.53 -13.74 -17.40
N PRO A 236 5.76 -13.34 -16.14
CA PRO A 236 6.46 -14.20 -15.20
C PRO A 236 5.66 -15.46 -14.86
N VAL A 237 6.39 -16.57 -14.69
CA VAL A 237 5.89 -17.71 -13.92
C VAL A 237 5.84 -17.31 -12.45
N VAL A 238 4.71 -17.56 -11.80
CA VAL A 238 4.49 -17.34 -10.36
C VAL A 238 4.37 -18.71 -9.71
N ALA A 239 5.29 -19.02 -8.80
CA ALA A 239 5.19 -20.21 -7.95
C ALA A 239 4.46 -19.86 -6.65
N TYR A 240 3.50 -20.68 -6.29
CA TYR A 240 2.67 -20.48 -5.11
C TYR A 240 2.32 -21.80 -4.42
N VAL A 241 1.91 -21.72 -3.17
CA VAL A 241 1.42 -22.85 -2.37
C VAL A 241 -0.07 -22.70 -2.16
N ARG A 242 -0.82 -23.78 -2.43
CA ARG A 242 -2.25 -23.92 -2.13
C ARG A 242 -2.47 -25.22 -1.38
N ASP A 243 -3.04 -25.15 -0.18
CA ASP A 243 -3.30 -26.32 0.67
C ASP A 243 -2.05 -27.22 0.85
N GLY A 244 -0.87 -26.61 0.99
CA GLY A 244 0.42 -27.30 1.10
C GLY A 244 0.98 -27.90 -0.19
N VAL A 245 0.30 -27.72 -1.32
CA VAL A 245 0.76 -28.19 -2.64
C VAL A 245 1.42 -27.04 -3.39
N CYS A 246 2.60 -27.30 -3.96
CA CYS A 246 3.28 -26.35 -4.84
C CYS A 246 2.59 -26.32 -6.21
N CYS A 247 2.28 -25.11 -6.67
CA CYS A 247 1.66 -24.83 -7.95
C CYS A 247 2.43 -23.74 -8.68
N GLU A 248 2.28 -23.70 -10.00
CA GLU A 248 2.86 -22.65 -10.84
C GLU A 248 1.82 -22.19 -11.86
N THR A 249 1.84 -20.89 -12.16
CA THR A 249 1.02 -20.32 -13.23
C THR A 249 1.74 -19.15 -13.89
N THR A 250 1.43 -18.88 -15.16
CA THR A 250 1.97 -17.71 -15.86
C THR A 250 1.03 -16.54 -15.71
N VAL A 251 1.54 -15.39 -15.28
CA VAL A 251 0.71 -14.21 -15.01
C VAL A 251 1.08 -13.05 -15.92
N ARG A 252 0.09 -12.54 -16.66
CA ARG A 252 0.21 -11.26 -17.37
C ARG A 252 0.00 -10.11 -16.40
N LEU A 253 1.10 -9.52 -15.93
CA LEU A 253 1.05 -8.35 -15.06
C LEU A 253 0.33 -7.17 -15.74
N SER A 254 -0.31 -6.30 -14.95
CA SER A 254 -1.09 -5.17 -15.45
C SER A 254 -0.55 -3.82 -14.97
N LEU A 255 -0.61 -2.81 -15.83
CA LEU A 255 -0.36 -1.39 -15.49
C LEU A 255 -1.66 -0.58 -15.40
N ASP A 256 -2.82 -1.26 -15.43
CA ASP A 256 -4.13 -0.62 -15.32
C ASP A 256 -4.23 0.26 -14.07
N GLU A 257 -4.65 1.51 -14.25
CA GLU A 257 -4.82 2.54 -13.22
C GLU A 257 -5.69 2.07 -12.04
N THR A 258 -6.63 1.16 -12.31
CA THR A 258 -7.47 0.53 -11.29
C THR A 258 -6.64 -0.22 -10.23
N PHE A 259 -5.48 -0.75 -10.60
CA PHE A 259 -4.60 -1.50 -9.71
C PHE A 259 -3.36 -0.71 -9.28
N THR A 260 -2.92 0.27 -10.08
CA THR A 260 -1.73 1.07 -9.73
C THR A 260 -2.06 2.19 -8.74
N GLY A 261 -3.31 2.67 -8.71
CA GLY A 261 -3.76 3.79 -7.86
C GLY A 261 -3.32 5.17 -8.38
N LEU A 262 -2.56 5.18 -9.49
CA LEU A 262 -2.16 6.40 -10.17
C LEU A 262 -3.34 6.90 -11.00
N ILE A 263 -4.03 7.90 -10.47
CA ILE A 263 -5.12 8.59 -11.16
C ILE A 263 -4.66 10.01 -11.43
N ASP A 264 -4.77 10.42 -12.68
CA ASP A 264 -4.67 11.84 -13.02
C ASP A 264 -5.96 12.56 -12.57
N ILE A 265 -5.89 13.15 -11.38
CA ILE A 265 -6.99 13.90 -10.77
C ILE A 265 -7.22 15.27 -11.43
N GLU A 266 -6.30 15.75 -12.29
CA GLU A 266 -6.53 16.96 -13.08
C GLU A 266 -7.52 16.68 -14.22
N GLU A 267 -7.54 15.44 -14.74
CA GLU A 267 -8.44 15.02 -15.83
C GLU A 267 -9.75 14.38 -15.33
N THR A 268 -9.75 13.64 -14.21
CA THR A 268 -10.96 12.93 -13.72
C THR A 268 -11.22 13.12 -12.22
N PRO A 269 -12.35 13.72 -11.81
CA PRO A 269 -12.71 13.84 -10.39
C PRO A 269 -12.86 12.48 -9.70
N LEU A 270 -12.40 12.36 -8.45
CA LEU A 270 -12.45 11.10 -7.67
C LEU A 270 -13.84 10.50 -7.52
N GLU A 271 -14.87 11.33 -7.45
CA GLU A 271 -16.26 10.87 -7.36
C GLU A 271 -16.73 10.18 -8.65
N GLU A 272 -16.19 10.57 -9.80
CA GLU A 272 -16.45 9.91 -11.09
C GLU A 272 -15.69 8.58 -11.18
N VAL A 273 -14.43 8.55 -10.73
CA VAL A 273 -13.66 7.31 -10.60
C VAL A 273 -14.42 6.32 -9.71
N ARG A 274 -14.90 6.78 -8.56
CA ARG A 274 -15.68 5.97 -7.61
C ARG A 274 -16.90 5.37 -8.29
N LYS A 275 -17.74 6.20 -8.92
CA LYS A 275 -18.95 5.73 -9.61
C LYS A 275 -18.62 4.75 -10.72
N LYS A 276 -17.52 4.98 -11.47
CA LYS A 276 -17.04 4.05 -12.51
C LYS A 276 -16.63 2.71 -11.91
N ARG A 277 -15.84 2.69 -10.82
CA ARG A 277 -15.43 1.47 -10.12
C ARG A 277 -16.64 0.71 -9.53
N GLU A 278 -17.56 1.41 -8.87
CA GLU A 278 -18.81 0.84 -8.33
C GLU A 278 -19.71 0.26 -9.44
N LEU A 279 -19.84 0.95 -10.58
CA LEU A 279 -20.65 0.50 -11.71
C LEU A 279 -20.02 -0.73 -12.38
N LEU A 280 -18.70 -0.73 -12.58
CA LEU A 280 -17.95 -1.89 -13.04
C LEU A 280 -18.12 -3.07 -12.07
N ALA A 281 -18.00 -2.85 -10.76
CA ALA A 281 -18.22 -3.88 -9.75
C ALA A 281 -19.66 -4.44 -9.81
N ARG A 282 -20.69 -3.58 -9.94
CA ARG A 282 -22.10 -4.01 -10.05
C ARG A 282 -22.38 -4.77 -11.35
N GLN A 283 -21.85 -4.32 -12.48
CA GLN A 283 -21.99 -5.01 -13.77
C GLN A 283 -21.29 -6.38 -13.75
N ARG A 284 -20.16 -6.49 -13.04
CA ARG A 284 -19.44 -7.75 -12.82
C ARG A 284 -20.22 -8.71 -11.93
N SER A 285 -20.82 -8.23 -10.84
CA SER A 285 -21.73 -9.04 -10.00
C SER A 285 -22.98 -9.50 -10.73
N GLY A 286 -23.45 -8.75 -11.74
CA GLY A 286 -24.61 -9.10 -12.56
C GLY A 286 -24.33 -10.04 -13.72
N SER A 287 -23.06 -10.23 -14.13
CA SER A 287 -22.69 -10.99 -15.35
C SER A 287 -22.00 -12.33 -15.09
N GLY A 288 -21.73 -12.72 -13.84
CA GLY A 288 -21.10 -14.02 -13.59
C GLY A 288 -20.86 -14.38 -12.12
N SER A 289 -21.92 -14.49 -11.32
CA SER A 289 -22.01 -15.53 -10.28
C SER A 289 -23.44 -15.59 -9.75
N LEU A 290 -24.23 -16.54 -10.26
CA LEU A 290 -25.34 -17.08 -9.48
C LEU A 290 -24.74 -17.62 -8.18
N TRP A 291 -25.05 -16.94 -7.08
CA TRP A 291 -25.08 -17.42 -5.70
C TRP A 291 -24.47 -18.82 -5.47
N LYS A 292 -23.20 -18.88 -5.04
CA LYS A 292 -22.80 -19.90 -4.06
C LYS A 292 -22.84 -19.24 -2.69
N THR A 293 -24.04 -19.02 -2.21
CA THR A 293 -24.28 -18.83 -0.77
C THR A 293 -24.35 -20.20 -0.13
N ASP A 294 -23.63 -20.37 0.97
CA ASP A 294 -23.69 -21.51 1.87
C ASP A 294 -25.14 -21.80 2.31
N GLU A 295 -25.77 -22.80 1.69
CA GLU A 295 -26.85 -23.58 2.30
C GLU A 295 -26.32 -24.98 2.60
N ALA A 296 -25.53 -25.09 3.66
CA ALA A 296 -25.13 -26.38 4.23
C ALA A 296 -25.22 -26.37 5.77
N VAL A 297 -26.29 -25.78 6.33
CA VAL A 297 -26.78 -26.12 7.67
C VAL A 297 -28.31 -25.97 7.68
N ARG A 298 -29.03 -26.93 7.08
CA ARG A 298 -30.43 -27.28 7.39
C ARG A 298 -30.94 -28.36 6.42
N SER A 299 -30.67 -29.64 6.70
CA SER A 299 -31.59 -30.75 6.38
C SER A 299 -31.03 -32.13 6.74
N GLU A 300 -30.87 -32.43 8.03
CA GLU A 300 -31.00 -33.80 8.57
C GLU A 300 -31.55 -33.59 10.00
N SER A 301 -32.65 -34.14 10.49
CA SER A 301 -33.50 -35.25 10.08
C SER A 301 -34.81 -35.14 10.89
N MET A 302 -35.96 -35.10 10.24
CA MET A 302 -37.21 -35.57 10.86
C MET A 302 -37.43 -37.02 10.45
N PRO A 303 -37.67 -37.95 11.37
CA PRO A 303 -38.41 -39.17 11.07
C PRO A 303 -39.89 -38.95 11.42
N ASP A 304 -40.74 -38.99 10.39
CA ASP A 304 -42.15 -39.30 10.55
C ASP A 304 -42.29 -40.73 11.12
N SER A 305 -43.15 -40.92 12.13
CA SER A 305 -44.33 -41.80 11.98
C SER A 305 -45.10 -42.05 13.29
N LYS A 306 -46.42 -41.81 13.16
CA LYS A 306 -47.59 -42.36 13.90
C LYS A 306 -47.89 -41.87 15.30
#